data_AF-A0A959TKM8-F1
#
_entry.id   AF-A0A959TKM8-F1
#
_cell.length_a   1.000
_cell.length_b   1.000
_cell.length_c   1.000
_cell.angle_alpha   90.00
_cell.angle_beta   90.00
_cell.angle_gamma   90.00
#
_symmetry.space_group_name_H-M   'P 1'
#
loop_
_entity.id
_entity.type
_entity.pdbx_description
1 polymer ?
#
loop_
_entity_poly.entity_id
_entity_poly.type
_entity_poly.pdbx_seq_one_letter_code
_entity_poly.pdbx_strand_id
1 'polypeptide(L)'
;NDALAAYDIAYASYIRQWKEVADDSEHDRAANVATPIVQAVDRIRKDLKDFDYSARITTSEQVRHAAVQASTYEGISQAVQAKGDIVEFSYEIEPRYTDAGPCALKTIKGTHAVHVKGGWKIDWGTGITGTFGIKDESFRLDPDPDVQGSSILVANEQDARFRPGLAATMHLSPRSCRQFKPQLMAGLALDMTELSTGSFFLGTGLLFGRQELFSLHGGISFQRADVLKSGLVEGRSYAADAIDASDLVEKQFTSGWFVGLSYIITKQEKID
;
A
#
# COMPACT_ATOMS: atom_id res chain seq x y z
N ASN A 1 1.73 -21.41 -46.51
CA ASN A 1 1.41 -21.47 -47.96
C ASN A 1 2.51 -22.10 -48.78
N ASP A 2 3.78 -21.76 -48.55
CA ASP A 2 4.90 -22.33 -49.35
C ASP A 2 5.04 -23.85 -49.26
N ALA A 3 4.76 -24.45 -48.09
CA ALA A 3 4.78 -25.91 -47.93
C ALA A 3 3.68 -26.63 -48.73
N LEU A 4 2.47 -26.04 -48.82
CA LEU A 4 1.36 -26.58 -49.62
C LEU A 4 1.64 -26.44 -51.12
N ALA A 5 2.27 -25.34 -51.54
CA ALA A 5 2.70 -25.14 -52.92
C ALA A 5 3.80 -26.13 -53.33
N ALA A 6 4.81 -26.34 -52.47
CA ALA A 6 5.85 -27.34 -52.70
C ALA A 6 5.29 -28.77 -52.73
N TYR A 7 4.34 -29.08 -51.83
CA TYR A 7 3.62 -30.35 -51.84
C TYR A 7 2.81 -30.53 -53.12
N ASP A 8 2.08 -29.51 -53.59
CA ASP A 8 1.28 -29.58 -54.82
C ASP A 8 2.15 -29.81 -56.06
N ILE A 9 3.35 -29.23 -56.12
CA ILE A 9 4.33 -29.45 -57.20
C ILE A 9 4.85 -30.89 -57.17
N ALA A 10 5.24 -31.39 -55.99
CA ALA A 10 5.72 -32.77 -55.81
C ALA A 10 4.62 -33.82 -56.07
N TYR A 11 3.39 -33.53 -55.65
CA TYR A 11 2.23 -34.36 -55.92
C TYR A 11 1.93 -34.40 -57.42
N ALA A 12 1.99 -33.26 -58.11
CA ALA A 12 1.72 -33.21 -59.55
C ALA A 12 2.75 -34.01 -60.35
N SER A 13 4.02 -33.95 -59.98
CA SER A 13 5.08 -34.75 -60.64
C SER A 13 4.93 -36.24 -60.32
N TYR A 14 4.64 -36.61 -59.07
CA TYR A 14 4.47 -38.00 -58.65
C TYR A 14 3.24 -38.66 -59.30
N ILE A 15 2.08 -38.01 -59.26
CA ILE A 15 0.85 -38.55 -59.85
C ILE A 15 0.95 -38.64 -61.36
N ARG A 16 1.63 -37.69 -62.01
CA ARG A 16 1.86 -37.73 -63.45
C ARG A 16 2.61 -39.00 -63.85
N GLN A 17 3.68 -39.36 -63.15
CA GLN A 17 4.44 -40.59 -63.42
C GLN A 17 3.56 -41.85 -63.30
N TRP A 18 2.72 -41.93 -62.27
CA TRP A 18 1.84 -43.08 -62.08
C TRP A 18 0.68 -43.14 -63.06
N LYS A 19 0.18 -41.98 -63.52
CA LYS A 19 -0.84 -41.92 -64.59
C LYS A 19 -0.25 -42.32 -65.95
N GLU A 20 0.97 -41.86 -66.26
CA GLU A 20 1.70 -42.27 -67.47
C GLU A 20 1.94 -43.79 -67.46
N VAL A 21 2.30 -44.39 -66.32
CA VAL A 21 2.42 -45.86 -66.18
C VAL A 21 1.08 -46.60 -66.30
N ALA A 22 -0.02 -45.99 -65.86
CA ALA A 22 -1.35 -46.56 -66.00
C ALA A 22 -1.89 -46.49 -67.44
N ASP A 23 -1.55 -45.43 -68.17
CA ASP A 23 -2.03 -45.17 -69.53
C ASP A 23 -1.18 -45.87 -70.61
N ASP A 24 0.12 -46.08 -70.37
CA ASP A 24 1.06 -46.71 -71.33
C ASP A 24 1.07 -48.26 -71.26
N SER A 25 0.34 -48.87 -70.32
CA SER A 25 0.42 -50.31 -70.12
C SER A 25 -0.50 -51.10 -71.08
N GLU A 26 0.09 -51.79 -72.06
CA GLU A 26 -0.51 -52.96 -72.73
C GLU A 26 -0.77 -54.14 -71.76
N HIS A 27 -0.50 -53.98 -70.46
CA HIS A 27 -0.56 -55.02 -69.44
C HIS A 27 -1.47 -54.60 -68.28
N ASP A 28 -2.67 -55.18 -68.20
CA ASP A 28 -3.69 -54.97 -67.15
C ASP A 28 -3.15 -54.98 -65.71
N ARG A 29 -2.02 -55.64 -65.46
CA ARG A 29 -1.42 -55.75 -64.11
C ARG A 29 -0.85 -54.42 -63.59
N ALA A 30 -0.34 -53.54 -64.46
CA ALA A 30 0.23 -52.26 -64.03
C ALA A 30 -0.86 -51.25 -63.66
N ALA A 31 -1.89 -51.13 -64.49
CA ALA A 31 -3.07 -50.30 -64.21
C ALA A 31 -3.77 -50.69 -62.89
N ASN A 32 -3.92 -52.00 -62.64
CA ASN A 32 -4.54 -52.52 -61.41
C ASN A 32 -3.77 -52.15 -60.12
N VAL A 33 -2.48 -51.81 -60.21
CA VAL A 33 -1.67 -51.34 -59.07
C VAL A 33 -1.61 -49.81 -59.00
N ALA A 34 -1.52 -49.14 -60.15
CA ALA A 34 -1.39 -47.69 -60.21
C ALA A 34 -2.68 -46.95 -59.80
N THR A 35 -3.86 -47.44 -60.19
CA THR A 35 -5.14 -46.76 -59.90
C THR A 35 -5.45 -46.63 -58.40
N PRO A 36 -5.33 -47.68 -57.57
CA PRO A 36 -5.54 -47.55 -56.12
C PRO A 36 -4.55 -46.60 -55.45
N ILE A 37 -3.30 -46.54 -55.91
CA ILE A 37 -2.28 -45.62 -55.39
C ILE A 37 -2.68 -44.18 -55.70
N VAL A 38 -3.04 -43.87 -56.95
CA VAL A 38 -3.52 -42.53 -57.34
C VAL A 38 -4.75 -42.12 -56.51
N GLN A 39 -5.72 -43.01 -56.36
CA GLN A 39 -6.92 -42.75 -55.54
C GLN A 39 -6.59 -42.50 -54.06
N ALA A 40 -5.65 -43.26 -53.49
CA ALA A 40 -5.22 -43.08 -52.10
C ALA A 40 -4.50 -41.74 -51.89
N VAL A 41 -3.60 -41.38 -52.81
CA VAL A 41 -2.88 -40.10 -52.74
C VAL A 41 -3.83 -38.91 -52.99
N ASP A 42 -4.81 -39.06 -53.89
CA ASP A 42 -5.87 -38.05 -54.12
C ASP A 42 -6.72 -37.84 -52.86
N ARG A 43 -7.07 -38.93 -52.15
CA ARG A 43 -7.77 -38.85 -50.87
C ARG A 43 -6.93 -38.13 -49.82
N ILE A 44 -5.64 -38.48 -49.67
CA ILE A 44 -4.74 -37.82 -48.71
C ILE A 44 -4.60 -36.33 -49.04
N ARG A 45 -4.48 -35.95 -50.31
CA ARG A 45 -4.42 -34.55 -50.74
C ARG A 45 -5.72 -33.81 -50.44
N LYS A 46 -6.85 -34.44 -50.68
CA LYS A 46 -8.16 -33.88 -50.35
C LYS A 46 -8.27 -33.65 -48.84
N ASP A 47 -7.92 -34.64 -48.04
CA ASP A 47 -7.93 -34.54 -46.58
C ASP A 47 -6.98 -33.43 -46.09
N LEU A 48 -5.79 -33.27 -46.71
CA LEU A 48 -4.85 -32.18 -46.42
C LEU A 48 -5.38 -30.79 -46.79
N LYS A 49 -6.15 -30.67 -47.89
CA LYS A 49 -6.75 -29.40 -48.34
C LYS A 49 -7.98 -29.02 -47.51
N ASP A 50 -8.77 -30.02 -47.14
CA ASP A 50 -9.95 -29.87 -46.29
C ASP A 50 -9.55 -29.66 -44.81
N PHE A 51 -8.30 -29.99 -44.43
CA PHE A 51 -7.77 -29.72 -43.11
C PHE A 51 -7.43 -28.24 -42.93
N ASP A 52 -8.32 -27.50 -42.26
CA ASP A 52 -8.11 -26.10 -41.93
C ASP A 52 -7.07 -25.93 -40.80
N TYR A 53 -5.79 -25.94 -41.20
CA TYR A 53 -4.66 -25.70 -40.32
C TYR A 53 -4.76 -24.35 -39.62
N SER A 54 -5.29 -23.32 -40.30
CA SER A 54 -5.41 -21.98 -39.73
C SER A 54 -6.42 -21.98 -38.59
N ALA A 55 -7.62 -22.52 -38.79
CA ALA A 55 -8.63 -22.63 -37.73
C ALA A 55 -8.15 -23.47 -36.56
N ARG A 56 -7.41 -24.57 -36.80
CA ARG A 56 -6.82 -25.40 -35.74
C ARG A 56 -5.76 -24.66 -34.94
N ILE A 57 -4.85 -23.94 -35.61
CA ILE A 57 -3.83 -23.11 -34.96
C ILE A 57 -4.50 -22.01 -34.14
N THR A 58 -5.47 -21.28 -34.73
CA THR A 58 -6.23 -20.24 -34.02
C THR A 58 -6.98 -20.79 -32.81
N THR A 59 -7.62 -21.96 -32.94
CA THR A 59 -8.30 -22.61 -31.82
C THR A 59 -7.30 -23.03 -30.74
N SER A 60 -6.14 -23.57 -31.12
CA SER A 60 -5.10 -23.96 -30.16
C SER A 60 -4.51 -22.74 -29.42
N GLU A 61 -4.35 -21.61 -30.10
CA GLU A 61 -3.92 -20.35 -29.51
C GLU A 61 -4.99 -19.75 -28.60
N GLN A 62 -6.27 -19.82 -28.97
CA GLN A 62 -7.38 -19.39 -28.13
C GLN A 62 -7.50 -20.26 -26.86
N VAL A 63 -7.37 -21.58 -26.98
CA VAL A 63 -7.36 -22.51 -25.84
C VAL A 63 -6.13 -22.25 -24.96
N ARG A 64 -4.95 -22.02 -25.56
CA ARG A 64 -3.74 -21.64 -24.81
C ARG A 64 -3.94 -20.33 -24.07
N HIS A 65 -4.51 -19.32 -24.72
CA HIS A 65 -4.78 -18.02 -24.11
C HIS A 65 -5.79 -18.13 -22.96
N ALA A 66 -6.88 -18.90 -23.15
CA ALA A 66 -7.85 -19.18 -22.12
C ALA A 66 -7.27 -20.00 -20.96
N ALA A 67 -6.40 -20.99 -21.24
CA ALA A 67 -5.75 -21.80 -20.22
C ALA A 67 -4.65 -21.06 -19.44
N VAL A 68 -4.11 -19.96 -19.98
CA VAL A 68 -3.08 -19.14 -19.35
C VAL A 68 -3.66 -17.89 -18.69
N GLN A 69 -4.90 -17.50 -19.02
CA GLN A 69 -5.58 -16.40 -18.34
C GLN A 69 -5.89 -16.77 -16.88
N ALA A 70 -5.44 -15.93 -15.96
CA ALA A 70 -5.65 -16.09 -14.52
C ALA A 70 -7.15 -16.14 -14.11
N SER A 71 -8.05 -15.65 -14.96
CA SER A 71 -9.51 -15.64 -14.74
C SER A 71 -10.20 -17.00 -14.91
N THR A 72 -9.47 -18.03 -15.36
CA THR A 72 -10.06 -19.34 -15.72
C THR A 72 -9.95 -20.36 -14.59
N TYR A 73 -9.26 -20.03 -13.51
CA TYR A 73 -9.06 -20.90 -12.35
C TYR A 73 -9.66 -20.24 -11.11
N GLU A 74 -10.48 -20.99 -10.37
CA GLU A 74 -10.97 -20.60 -9.05
C GLU A 74 -10.25 -21.45 -8.00
N GLY A 75 -9.49 -20.79 -7.12
CA GLY A 75 -8.85 -21.41 -5.97
C GLY A 75 -9.47 -20.87 -4.69
N ILE A 76 -10.03 -21.76 -3.87
CA ILE A 76 -10.58 -21.41 -2.57
C ILE A 76 -9.58 -21.86 -1.50
N SER A 77 -9.05 -20.91 -0.74
CA SER A 77 -8.22 -21.21 0.43
C SER A 77 -9.09 -21.48 1.66
N GLN A 78 -8.54 -22.20 2.64
CA GLN A 78 -9.16 -22.27 3.97
C GLN A 78 -9.09 -20.90 4.65
N ALA A 79 -9.93 -20.68 5.66
CA ALA A 79 -9.92 -19.44 6.42
C ALA A 79 -8.53 -19.18 7.02
N VAL A 80 -7.86 -18.13 6.55
CA VAL A 80 -6.55 -17.71 7.08
C VAL A 80 -6.78 -16.60 8.10
N GLN A 81 -6.34 -16.81 9.34
CA GLN A 81 -6.29 -15.74 10.32
C GLN A 81 -5.10 -14.84 10.02
N ALA A 82 -5.38 -13.64 9.55
CA ALA A 82 -4.33 -12.67 9.24
C ALA A 82 -3.64 -12.18 10.52
N LYS A 83 -2.30 -12.24 10.54
CA LYS A 83 -1.48 -11.66 11.61
C LYS A 83 -1.11 -10.20 11.32
N GLY A 84 -0.91 -9.86 10.05
CA GLY A 84 -0.58 -8.51 9.58
C GLY A 84 -1.75 -7.78 8.90
N ASP A 85 -1.43 -6.66 8.25
CA ASP A 85 -2.41 -5.86 7.48
C ASP A 85 -2.61 -6.36 6.04
N ILE A 86 -1.69 -7.21 5.58
CA ILE A 86 -1.69 -7.81 4.25
C ILE A 86 -1.46 -9.32 4.43
N VAL A 87 -2.25 -10.12 3.72
CA VAL A 87 -2.02 -11.55 3.55
C VAL A 87 -1.57 -11.76 2.12
N GLU A 88 -0.36 -12.28 1.93
CA GLU A 88 0.16 -12.62 0.61
C GLU A 88 -0.06 -14.11 0.35
N PHE A 89 -0.74 -14.41 -0.76
CA PHE A 89 -0.96 -15.76 -1.24
C PHE A 89 0.00 -16.03 -2.40
N SER A 90 0.98 -16.90 -2.17
CA SER A 90 1.82 -17.45 -3.24
C SER A 90 1.11 -18.63 -3.88
N TYR A 91 1.05 -18.65 -5.21
CA TYR A 91 0.47 -19.75 -5.97
C TYR A 91 1.44 -20.26 -7.03
N GLU A 92 1.38 -21.57 -7.25
CA GLU A 92 2.14 -22.28 -8.28
C GLU A 92 1.18 -23.20 -9.02
N ILE A 93 1.04 -23.01 -10.33
CA ILE A 93 0.20 -23.80 -11.21
C ILE A 93 1.12 -24.63 -12.09
N GLU A 94 1.16 -25.93 -11.83
CA GLU A 94 1.95 -26.88 -12.60
C GLU A 94 1.12 -27.54 -13.70
N PRO A 95 1.68 -27.72 -14.91
CA PRO A 95 1.01 -28.46 -15.96
C PRO A 95 0.96 -29.95 -15.61
N ARG A 96 -0.21 -30.57 -15.80
CA ARG A 96 -0.38 -32.02 -15.57
C ARG A 96 0.48 -32.90 -16.48
N TYR A 97 0.85 -32.39 -17.65
CA TYR A 97 1.68 -33.09 -18.63
C TYR A 97 2.90 -32.24 -18.99
N THR A 98 4.07 -32.63 -18.50
CA THR A 98 5.36 -31.95 -18.72
C THR A 98 6.05 -32.36 -20.02
N ASP A 99 5.63 -33.49 -20.61
CA ASP A 99 6.41 -34.17 -21.66
C ASP A 99 5.94 -33.83 -23.09
N ALA A 100 5.19 -32.74 -23.27
CA ALA A 100 4.63 -32.33 -24.57
C ALA A 100 5.65 -31.71 -25.55
N GLY A 101 6.95 -32.00 -25.38
CA GLY A 101 8.03 -31.49 -26.22
C GLY A 101 8.16 -29.96 -26.17
N PRO A 102 8.59 -29.29 -27.26
CA PRO A 102 8.86 -27.85 -27.28
C PRO A 102 7.61 -26.96 -27.05
N CYS A 103 6.41 -27.55 -27.00
CA CYS A 103 5.15 -26.88 -26.68
C CYS A 103 4.67 -27.16 -25.24
N ALA A 104 5.52 -27.72 -24.37
CA ALA A 104 5.17 -27.96 -22.97
C ALA A 104 4.73 -26.65 -22.29
N LEU A 105 3.59 -26.71 -21.61
CA LEU A 105 3.11 -25.62 -20.77
C LEU A 105 4.14 -25.39 -19.65
N LYS A 106 4.36 -24.13 -19.27
CA LYS A 106 5.29 -23.78 -18.21
C LYS A 106 4.54 -23.64 -16.89
N THR A 107 5.22 -23.98 -15.80
CA THR A 107 4.74 -23.67 -14.45
C THR A 107 4.56 -22.17 -14.30
N ILE A 108 3.38 -21.75 -13.82
CA ILE A 108 3.07 -20.35 -13.55
C ILE A 108 3.18 -20.13 -12.06
N LYS A 109 4.05 -19.20 -11.65
CA LYS A 109 4.17 -18.76 -10.26
C LYS A 109 3.67 -17.33 -10.15
N GLY A 110 3.01 -17.00 -9.05
CA GLY A 110 2.59 -15.64 -8.77
C GLY A 110 2.26 -15.42 -7.30
N THR A 111 2.09 -14.16 -6.96
CA THR A 111 1.68 -13.74 -5.63
C THR A 111 0.46 -12.84 -5.73
N HIS A 112 -0.48 -13.02 -4.81
CA HIS A 112 -1.67 -12.19 -4.69
C HIS A 112 -1.79 -11.66 -3.26
N ALA A 113 -1.70 -10.34 -3.11
CA ALA A 113 -1.81 -9.67 -1.81
C ALA A 113 -3.26 -9.25 -1.55
N VAL A 114 -3.82 -9.70 -0.42
CA VAL A 114 -5.15 -9.31 0.05
C VAL A 114 -5.00 -8.48 1.32
N HIS A 115 -5.56 -7.28 1.30
CA HIS A 115 -5.61 -6.42 2.47
C HIS A 115 -6.66 -6.88 3.47
N VAL A 116 -6.27 -6.94 4.74
CA VAL A 116 -7.16 -7.29 5.84
C VAL A 116 -8.16 -6.16 6.09
N LYS A 117 -9.43 -6.53 6.25
CA LYS A 117 -10.52 -5.60 6.55
C LYS A 117 -11.15 -5.96 7.89
N GLY A 118 -11.50 -4.94 8.68
CA GLY A 118 -12.22 -5.10 9.94
C GLY A 118 -11.33 -5.20 11.17
N GLY A 119 -11.90 -4.84 12.32
CA GLY A 119 -11.19 -4.70 13.58
C GLY A 119 -10.39 -3.39 13.70
N TRP A 120 -9.77 -3.23 14.86
CA TRP A 120 -8.95 -2.06 15.20
C TRP A 120 -7.46 -2.42 15.19
N LYS A 121 -6.64 -1.45 14.84
CA LYS A 121 -5.19 -1.53 14.80
C LYS A 121 -4.60 -0.41 15.64
N ILE A 122 -3.56 -0.75 16.40
CA ILE A 122 -2.73 0.20 17.14
C ILE A 122 -1.41 0.32 16.41
N ASP A 123 -1.04 1.54 16.08
CA ASP A 123 0.17 1.92 15.37
C ASP A 123 0.97 2.93 16.20
N TRP A 124 2.31 2.84 16.14
CA TRP A 124 3.21 3.75 16.82
C TRP A 124 3.92 4.63 15.80
N GLY A 125 4.11 5.89 16.14
CA GLY A 125 4.74 6.87 15.25
C GLY A 125 5.55 7.89 16.02
N THR A 126 6.24 8.72 15.24
CA THR A 126 6.92 9.90 15.74
C THR A 126 6.66 11.05 14.78
N GLY A 127 6.59 12.28 15.29
CA GLY A 127 6.12 13.40 14.51
C GLY A 127 6.45 14.76 15.10
N ILE A 128 6.22 15.77 14.30
CA ILE A 128 6.26 17.16 14.74
C ILE A 128 4.87 17.60 15.19
N THR A 129 4.84 18.41 16.24
CA THR A 129 3.62 18.95 16.82
C THR A 129 3.77 20.43 17.08
N GLY A 130 2.64 21.12 17.04
CA GLY A 130 2.52 22.53 17.34
C GLY A 130 1.42 22.72 18.36
N THR A 131 1.76 23.28 19.51
CA THR A 131 0.82 23.54 20.60
C THR A 131 0.48 25.03 20.66
N PHE A 132 -0.79 25.34 20.93
CA PHE A 132 -1.35 26.69 20.98
C PHE A 132 -2.32 26.86 22.14
N GLY A 133 -2.56 28.11 22.52
CA GLY A 133 -3.58 28.45 23.52
C GLY A 133 -3.18 28.12 24.96
N ILE A 134 -1.89 27.88 25.20
CA ILE A 134 -1.36 27.68 26.54
C ILE A 134 -0.66 28.96 26.98
N LYS A 135 -1.15 29.52 28.08
CA LYS A 135 -0.56 30.68 28.72
C LYS A 135 0.58 30.19 29.60
N ASP A 136 1.83 30.43 29.18
CA ASP A 136 2.92 30.57 30.14
C ASP A 136 2.94 32.03 30.51
N GLU A 137 2.74 32.30 31.78
CA GLU A 137 2.83 33.65 32.27
C GLU A 137 4.20 33.79 32.94
N SER A 138 4.95 34.80 32.53
CA SER A 138 6.11 35.25 33.30
C SER A 138 5.85 36.67 33.74
N PHE A 139 6.18 36.95 35.00
CA PHE A 139 5.94 38.25 35.61
C PHE A 139 7.25 38.82 36.12
N ARG A 140 7.28 40.14 36.25
CA ARG A 140 8.35 40.88 36.93
C ARG A 140 7.75 41.93 37.85
N LEU A 141 8.55 42.35 38.83
CA LEU A 141 8.23 43.46 39.71
C LEU A 141 9.00 44.69 39.22
N ASP A 142 8.28 45.72 38.78
CA ASP A 142 8.84 47.02 38.40
C ASP A 142 8.58 48.02 39.54
N PRO A 143 9.43 49.05 39.77
CA PRO A 143 9.13 50.09 40.74
C PRO A 143 7.86 50.85 40.38
N ASP A 144 6.96 51.04 41.34
CA ASP A 144 5.72 51.79 41.11
C ASP A 144 6.01 53.31 41.08
N PRO A 145 5.68 54.03 40.00
CA PRO A 145 5.88 55.48 39.92
C PRO A 145 4.94 56.28 40.83
N ASP A 146 3.79 55.72 41.22
CA ASP A 146 2.73 56.42 41.94
C ASP A 146 2.81 56.20 43.46
N VAL A 147 3.44 55.10 43.91
CA VAL A 147 3.53 54.73 45.32
C VAL A 147 4.97 54.43 45.73
N GLN A 148 5.59 55.38 46.45
CA GLN A 148 6.97 55.28 46.91
C GLN A 148 7.20 54.06 47.82
N GLY A 149 8.20 53.25 47.50
CA GLY A 149 8.55 52.05 48.27
C GLY A 149 7.71 50.81 47.92
N SER A 150 6.94 50.86 46.84
CA SER A 150 6.19 49.72 46.33
C SER A 150 6.65 49.31 44.93
N SER A 151 6.32 48.07 44.57
CA SER A 151 6.57 47.51 43.25
C SER A 151 5.25 47.10 42.61
N ILE A 152 5.09 47.39 41.33
CA ILE A 152 3.96 46.95 40.51
C ILE A 152 4.28 45.63 39.83
N LEU A 153 3.33 44.69 39.88
CA LEU A 153 3.43 43.43 39.18
C LEU A 153 3.05 43.60 37.71
N VAL A 154 4.00 43.32 36.81
CA VAL A 154 3.83 43.48 35.36
C VAL A 154 4.04 42.14 34.68
N ALA A 155 3.12 41.77 33.78
CA ALA A 155 3.32 40.62 32.91
C ALA A 155 4.41 40.92 31.87
N ASN A 156 5.33 39.99 31.67
CA ASN A 156 6.30 40.09 30.58
C ASN A 156 5.57 39.82 29.25
N GLU A 157 5.90 40.59 28.20
CA GLU A 157 5.25 40.50 26.89
C GLU A 157 5.59 39.23 26.07
N GLN A 158 6.16 38.18 26.69
CA GLN A 158 6.51 36.94 25.99
C GLN A 158 5.35 35.95 26.00
N ASP A 159 4.38 36.24 25.14
CA ASP A 159 3.25 35.37 24.85
C ASP A 159 3.69 34.37 23.75
N ALA A 160 4.43 33.31 24.12
CA ALA A 160 4.81 32.24 23.20
C ALA A 160 3.57 31.41 22.82
N ARG A 161 2.73 31.98 21.95
CA ARG A 161 1.43 31.42 21.52
C ARG A 161 1.56 30.13 20.73
N PHE A 162 2.77 29.80 20.29
CA PHE A 162 3.09 28.60 19.52
C PHE A 162 4.32 27.92 20.09
N ARG A 163 4.20 26.64 20.44
CA ARG A 163 5.31 25.81 20.88
C ARG A 163 5.51 24.63 19.93
N PRO A 164 6.63 24.57 19.19
CA PRO A 164 6.98 23.40 18.39
C PRO A 164 7.51 22.28 19.30
N GLY A 165 7.10 21.04 19.02
CA GLY A 165 7.52 19.87 19.79
C GLY A 165 7.74 18.65 18.90
N LEU A 166 8.60 17.73 19.36
CA LEU A 166 8.75 16.41 18.77
C LEU A 166 7.98 15.40 19.63
N ALA A 167 7.07 14.66 19.02
CA ALA A 167 6.14 13.77 19.69
C ALA A 167 6.35 12.30 19.32
N ALA A 168 6.31 11.44 20.33
CA ALA A 168 6.01 10.02 20.14
C ALA A 168 4.49 9.83 20.23
N THR A 169 3.90 9.19 19.23
CA THR A 169 2.44 9.11 19.07
C THR A 169 1.97 7.66 18.93
N MET A 170 0.82 7.37 19.54
CA MET A 170 0.07 6.13 19.43
C MET A 170 -1.23 6.41 18.68
N HIS A 171 -1.52 5.61 17.66
CA HIS A 171 -2.65 5.79 16.76
C HIS A 171 -3.54 4.56 16.80
N LEU A 172 -4.83 4.75 17.03
CA LEU A 172 -5.85 3.71 16.99
C LEU A 172 -6.75 3.96 15.79
N SER A 173 -6.78 3.03 14.83
CA SER A 173 -7.55 3.17 13.59
C SER A 173 -8.22 1.87 13.17
N PRO A 174 -9.33 1.91 12.41
CA PRO A 174 -9.95 0.72 11.86
C PRO A 174 -9.14 0.16 10.69
N ARG A 175 -8.98 -1.17 10.63
CA ARG A 175 -8.32 -1.82 9.48
C ARG A 175 -9.20 -1.70 8.23
N SER A 176 -8.67 -1.03 7.22
CA SER A 176 -9.38 -0.75 5.96
C SER A 176 -8.40 -0.58 4.81
N CYS A 177 -8.84 -0.87 3.57
CA CYS A 177 -8.06 -0.67 2.33
C CYS A 177 -8.17 0.77 1.78
N ARG A 178 -8.88 1.64 2.50
CA ARG A 178 -9.06 3.05 2.12
C ARG A 178 -7.75 3.81 2.28
N GLN A 179 -7.54 4.78 1.38
CA GLN A 179 -6.38 5.67 1.41
C GLN A 179 -6.42 6.66 2.58
N PHE A 180 -7.64 6.98 3.05
CA PHE A 180 -7.88 7.84 4.21
C PHE A 180 -8.59 7.03 5.29
N LYS A 181 -8.08 7.06 6.52
CA LYS A 181 -8.68 6.35 7.66
C LYS A 181 -8.81 7.30 8.85
N PRO A 182 -9.98 7.39 9.48
CA PRO A 182 -10.12 8.11 10.73
C PRO A 182 -9.30 7.40 11.81
N GLN A 183 -8.79 8.17 12.77
CA GLN A 183 -8.02 7.63 13.87
C GLN A 183 -8.29 8.39 15.17
N LEU A 184 -8.05 7.71 16.28
CA LEU A 184 -7.81 8.32 17.58
C LEU A 184 -6.31 8.34 17.83
N MET A 185 -5.81 9.37 18.50
CA MET A 185 -4.39 9.56 18.75
C MET A 185 -4.17 9.94 20.20
N ALA A 186 -3.16 9.32 20.83
CA ALA A 186 -2.59 9.77 22.09
C ALA A 186 -1.07 9.89 21.94
N GLY A 187 -0.45 10.90 22.54
CA GLY A 187 0.97 11.17 22.33
C GLY A 187 1.65 11.84 23.51
N LEU A 188 2.97 11.77 23.50
CA LEU A 188 3.86 12.49 24.42
C LEU A 188 4.86 13.27 23.58
N ALA A 189 5.00 14.57 23.83
CA ALA A 189 6.04 15.39 23.24
C ALA A 189 7.01 15.94 24.26
N LEU A 190 8.22 16.16 23.76
CA LEU A 190 9.20 17.03 24.38
C LEU A 190 9.17 18.37 23.63
N ASP A 191 9.08 19.46 24.40
CA ASP A 191 9.24 20.79 23.84
C ASP A 191 10.66 20.95 23.29
N MET A 192 10.78 21.45 22.06
CA MET A 192 12.08 21.63 21.39
C MET A 192 12.85 22.84 21.90
N THR A 193 12.16 23.80 22.53
CA THR A 193 12.77 24.97 23.17
C THR A 193 13.23 24.65 24.58
N GLU A 194 12.49 23.81 25.30
CA GLU A 194 12.78 23.36 26.66
C GLU A 194 12.63 21.85 26.81
N LEU A 195 13.74 21.10 26.67
CA LEU A 195 13.76 19.63 26.75
C LEU A 195 13.25 19.04 28.09
N SER A 196 13.05 19.86 29.12
CA SER A 196 12.49 19.48 30.42
C SER A 196 10.95 19.46 30.45
N THR A 197 10.28 20.07 29.49
CA THR A 197 8.83 20.27 29.53
C THR A 197 8.13 19.22 28.66
N GLY A 198 7.54 18.23 29.33
CA GLY A 198 6.76 17.18 28.68
C GLY A 198 5.31 17.60 28.46
N SER A 199 4.79 17.35 27.26
CA SER A 199 3.38 17.56 26.90
C SER A 199 2.69 16.23 26.63
N PHE A 200 1.46 16.08 27.09
CA PHE A 200 0.58 14.96 26.75
C PHE A 200 -0.49 15.41 25.76
N PHE A 201 -0.78 14.57 24.77
CA PHE A 201 -1.72 14.87 23.71
C PHE A 201 -2.82 13.81 23.62
N LEU A 202 -4.04 14.27 23.39
CA LEU A 202 -5.17 13.42 23.05
C LEU A 202 -5.96 14.07 21.92
N GLY A 203 -6.17 13.33 20.84
CA GLY A 203 -6.80 13.89 19.66
C GLY A 203 -7.35 12.87 18.69
N THR A 204 -7.77 13.39 17.55
CA THR A 204 -8.25 12.61 16.42
C THR A 204 -7.59 13.14 15.15
N GLY A 205 -7.73 12.40 14.06
CA GLY A 205 -7.15 12.81 12.79
C GLY A 205 -7.41 11.82 11.67
N LEU A 206 -6.57 11.94 10.65
CA LEU A 206 -6.62 11.12 9.45
C LEU A 206 -5.25 10.50 9.20
N LEU A 207 -5.25 9.20 8.96
CA LEU A 207 -4.13 8.48 8.37
C LEU A 207 -4.22 8.52 6.86
N PHE A 208 -3.08 8.76 6.22
CA PHE A 208 -2.89 8.85 4.79
C PHE A 208 -1.97 7.73 4.33
N GLY A 209 -2.45 6.93 3.39
CA GLY A 209 -1.67 5.87 2.75
C GLY A 209 -2.18 4.47 3.05
N ARG A 210 -1.66 3.49 2.29
CA ARG A 210 -2.03 2.08 2.40
C ARG A 210 -0.99 1.23 3.14
N GLN A 211 0.30 1.58 3.02
CA GLN A 211 1.44 0.83 3.58
C GLN A 211 2.35 1.73 4.43
N GLU A 212 2.71 2.90 3.90
CA GLU A 212 3.33 3.99 4.65
C GLU A 212 2.22 4.94 5.10
N LEU A 213 2.13 5.17 6.40
CA LEU A 213 1.04 5.95 6.99
C LEU A 213 1.61 7.27 7.51
N PHE A 214 1.28 8.36 6.85
CA PHE A 214 1.39 9.70 7.43
C PHE A 214 0.11 10.01 8.21
N SER A 215 0.22 10.82 9.24
CA SER A 215 -0.86 11.05 10.19
C SER A 215 -0.99 12.54 10.46
N LEU A 216 -2.06 13.16 9.94
CA LEU A 216 -2.43 14.53 10.33
C LEU A 216 -3.45 14.42 11.47
N HIS A 217 -3.19 15.11 12.56
CA HIS A 217 -4.03 15.03 13.74
C HIS A 217 -4.04 16.33 14.53
N GLY A 218 -5.04 16.47 15.37
CA GLY A 218 -5.15 17.57 16.30
C GLY A 218 -6.12 17.25 17.43
N GLY A 219 -6.08 18.08 18.46
CA GLY A 219 -6.90 17.87 19.64
C GLY A 219 -6.43 18.70 20.81
N ILE A 220 -6.55 18.13 22.00
CA ILE A 220 -6.25 18.78 23.26
C ILE A 220 -4.84 18.39 23.71
N SER A 221 -4.08 19.38 24.13
CA SER A 221 -2.78 19.21 24.77
C SER A 221 -2.89 19.50 26.26
N PHE A 222 -2.10 18.80 27.06
CA PHE A 222 -1.96 19.00 28.50
C PHE A 222 -0.49 19.17 28.81
N GLN A 223 -0.13 20.28 29.44
CA GLN A 223 1.25 20.55 29.84
C GLN A 223 1.29 21.30 31.16
N ARG A 224 2.48 21.36 31.77
CA ARG A 224 2.73 22.23 32.91
C ARG A 224 3.11 23.62 32.39
N ALA A 225 2.48 24.65 32.93
CA ALA A 225 2.82 26.04 32.64
C ALA A 225 2.95 26.80 33.97
N ASP A 226 3.75 27.86 33.93
CA ASP A 226 3.85 28.81 35.03
C ASP A 226 2.64 29.75 34.97
N VAL A 227 1.90 29.80 36.08
CA VAL A 227 0.68 30.60 36.24
C VAL A 227 0.85 31.50 37.45
N LEU A 228 0.28 32.71 37.41
CA LEU A 228 0.33 33.62 38.55
C LEU A 228 -0.24 32.99 39.82
N LYS A 229 0.48 33.12 40.94
CA LYS A 229 0.02 32.59 42.23
C LYS A 229 -1.30 33.22 42.67
N SER A 230 -2.14 32.40 43.30
CA SER A 230 -3.41 32.86 43.88
C SER A 230 -3.18 33.99 44.90
N GLY A 231 -3.87 35.12 44.71
CA GLY A 231 -3.76 36.31 45.55
C GLY A 231 -2.86 37.42 44.98
N LEU A 232 -2.06 37.09 43.96
CA LEU A 232 -1.37 38.08 43.15
C LEU A 232 -2.29 38.55 42.01
N VAL A 233 -2.26 39.85 41.72
CA VAL A 233 -3.09 40.48 40.69
C VAL A 233 -2.16 41.36 39.86
N GLU A 234 -2.17 41.13 38.54
CA GLU A 234 -1.44 41.96 37.60
C GLU A 234 -1.87 43.42 37.70
N GLY A 235 -0.90 44.35 37.63
CA GLY A 235 -1.13 45.79 37.74
C GLY A 235 -1.39 46.29 39.17
N ARG A 236 -1.34 45.41 40.18
CA ARG A 236 -1.43 45.81 41.58
C ARG A 236 -0.05 46.11 42.15
N SER A 237 0.01 47.15 42.99
CA SER A 237 1.18 47.53 43.77
C SER A 237 1.27 46.74 45.07
N TYR A 238 2.48 46.30 45.40
CA TYR A 238 2.79 45.56 46.60
C TYR A 238 3.98 46.19 47.32
N ALA A 239 4.00 46.10 48.66
CA ALA A 239 5.17 46.55 49.41
C ALA A 239 6.41 45.73 49.00
N ALA A 240 7.56 46.39 48.90
CA ALA A 240 8.79 45.79 48.36
C ALA A 240 9.30 44.56 49.15
N ASP A 241 8.89 44.40 50.40
CA ASP A 241 9.21 43.30 51.29
C ASP A 241 8.12 42.21 51.37
N ALA A 242 6.94 42.46 50.80
CA ALA A 242 5.79 41.56 50.91
C ALA A 242 5.82 40.40 49.90
N ILE A 243 6.57 40.52 48.80
CA ILE A 243 6.62 39.54 47.72
C ILE A 243 8.06 39.31 47.29
N ASP A 244 8.44 38.04 47.19
CA ASP A 244 9.70 37.63 46.57
C ASP A 244 9.55 37.60 45.05
N ALA A 245 10.42 38.33 44.34
CA ALA A 245 10.46 38.37 42.87
C ALA A 245 10.70 37.00 42.23
N SER A 246 11.31 36.05 42.96
CA SER A 246 11.55 34.69 42.50
C SER A 246 10.36 33.75 42.67
N ASP A 247 9.31 34.20 43.37
CA ASP A 247 8.18 33.35 43.81
C ASP A 247 6.81 33.87 43.35
N LEU A 248 6.76 34.46 42.15
CA LEU A 248 5.55 35.08 41.58
C LEU A 248 4.59 34.06 40.95
N VAL A 249 5.13 32.94 40.47
CA VAL A 249 4.39 31.95 39.68
C VAL A 249 4.39 30.59 40.36
N GLU A 250 3.39 29.77 40.03
CA GLU A 250 3.33 28.38 40.42
C GLU A 250 3.06 27.48 39.21
N LYS A 251 3.59 26.25 39.26
CA LYS A 251 3.43 25.27 38.18
C LYS A 251 2.07 24.61 38.25
N GLN A 252 1.18 24.95 37.33
CA GLN A 252 -0.12 24.31 37.19
C GLN A 252 -0.23 23.52 35.88
N PHE A 253 -1.10 22.51 35.86
CA PHE A 253 -1.46 21.82 34.63
C PHE A 253 -2.49 22.65 33.86
N THR A 254 -2.16 23.00 32.63
CA THR A 254 -3.03 23.74 31.73
C THR A 254 -3.31 22.92 30.49
N SER A 255 -4.47 23.18 29.88
CA SER A 255 -4.86 22.55 28.63
C SER A 255 -4.83 23.55 27.49
N GLY A 256 -4.38 23.12 26.33
CA GLY A 256 -4.43 23.88 25.10
C GLY A 256 -4.91 23.05 23.93
N TRP A 257 -4.63 23.56 22.73
CA TRP A 257 -4.88 22.86 21.48
C TRP A 257 -3.56 22.46 20.85
N PHE A 258 -3.56 21.39 20.09
CA PHE A 258 -2.41 21.03 19.28
C PHE A 258 -2.82 20.55 17.89
N VAL A 259 -1.88 20.68 16.97
CA VAL A 259 -1.92 20.06 15.64
C VAL A 259 -0.58 19.36 15.41
N GLY A 260 -0.57 18.28 14.65
CA GLY A 260 0.64 17.52 14.43
C GLY A 260 0.62 16.68 13.17
N LEU A 261 1.83 16.35 12.73
CA LEU A 261 2.12 15.46 11.62
C LEU A 261 3.08 14.37 12.10
N SER A 262 2.62 13.12 12.08
CA SER A 262 3.44 11.96 12.45
C SER A 262 3.67 11.03 11.27
N TYR A 263 4.84 10.40 11.28
CA TYR A 263 5.17 9.23 10.48
C TYR A 263 4.98 7.97 11.31
N ILE A 264 4.18 7.03 10.81
CA ILE A 264 3.90 5.75 11.47
C ILE A 264 5.00 4.74 11.14
N ILE A 265 5.52 4.09 12.17
CA ILE A 265 6.54 3.05 12.06
C ILE A 265 5.81 1.70 11.98
N THR A 266 5.50 1.27 10.76
CA THR A 266 4.92 -0.07 10.52
C THR A 266 6.04 -1.10 10.41
N LYS A 267 6.10 -2.06 11.34
CA LYS A 267 6.90 -3.28 11.12
C LYS A 267 6.19 -4.17 10.10
N GLN A 268 6.84 -4.41 8.97
CA GLN A 268 6.42 -5.50 8.08
C GLN A 268 6.83 -6.82 8.73
N GLU A 269 5.87 -7.56 9.27
CA GLU A 269 6.11 -8.96 9.62
C GLU A 269 6.09 -9.77 8.32
N LYS A 270 7.26 -10.29 7.93
CA LYS A 270 7.31 -11.40 6.98
C LYS A 270 6.82 -12.64 7.70
N ILE A 271 5.76 -13.24 7.16
CA ILE A 271 5.27 -14.54 7.61
C ILE A 271 5.95 -15.57 6.70
N ASP A 272 6.90 -16.31 7.25
CA ASP A 272 7.48 -17.51 6.64
C ASP A 272 6.55 -18.72 6.83
#